data_AF-A0A1G2G1Y0-F1
#
_entry.id   AF-A0A1G2G1Y0-F1
#
_cell.length_a   1.000
_cell.length_b   1.000
_cell.length_c   1.000
_cell.angle_alpha   90.00
_cell.angle_beta   90.00
_cell.angle_gamma   90.00
#
_symmetry.space_group_name_H-M   'P 1'
#
loop_
_entity.id
_entity.type
_entity.pdbx_description
1 polymer ?
#
loop_
_entity_poly.entity_id
_entity_poly.type
_entity_poly.pdbx_seq_one_letter_code
_entity_poly.pdbx_strand_id
1 'polypeptide(L)' 'MAEKMTDQELDELTQKVLATLTPREKQILAMRFGIQGDKGEIEMQMQEIGRRFEETHKRVREIEEKALRKIRRTK' A
#
# COMPACT_ATOMS: atom_id res chain seq x y z
N MET A 1 4.03 -30.59 2.48
CA MET A 1 3.00 -30.01 1.59
C MET A 1 3.03 -28.52 1.83
N ALA A 2 3.51 -27.72 0.87
CA ALA A 2 3.34 -26.27 0.98
C ALA A 2 1.87 -25.99 0.65
N GLU A 3 1.09 -25.62 1.66
CA GLU A 3 -0.26 -25.11 1.46
C GLU A 3 -0.13 -23.91 0.52
N LYS A 4 -0.63 -24.04 -0.71
CA LYS A 4 -0.70 -22.92 -1.63
C LYS A 4 -1.78 -22.00 -1.07
N MET A 5 -1.36 -20.91 -0.43
CA MET A 5 -2.27 -19.81 -0.12
C MET A 5 -2.96 -19.40 -1.41
N THR A 6 -4.29 -19.36 -1.36
CA THR A 6 -5.11 -18.90 -2.48
C THR A 6 -4.94 -17.39 -2.64
N ASP A 7 -5.14 -16.86 -3.85
CA ASP A 7 -5.06 -15.42 -4.10
C ASP A 7 -6.03 -14.63 -3.21
N GLN A 8 -7.17 -15.23 -2.85
CA GLN A 8 -8.12 -14.66 -1.89
C GLN A 8 -7.55 -14.51 -0.48
N GLU A 9 -6.83 -15.50 0.04
CA GLU A 9 -6.19 -15.41 1.36
C GLU A 9 -5.08 -14.35 1.37
N LEU A 10 -4.36 -14.21 0.25
CA LEU A 10 -3.32 -13.19 0.09
C LEU A 10 -3.93 -11.78 0.08
N ASP A 11 -5.06 -11.61 -0.59
CA ASP A 11 -5.82 -10.36 -0.64
C ASP A 11 -6.39 -9.98 0.73
N GLU A 12 -6.99 -10.94 1.46
CA GLU A 12 -7.50 -10.71 2.82
C GLU A 12 -6.40 -10.31 3.81
N LEU A 13 -5.25 -10.97 3.76
CA LEU A 13 -4.09 -10.60 4.58
C LEU A 13 -3.59 -9.21 4.23
N THR A 14 -3.53 -8.88 2.93
CA THR A 14 -3.17 -7.55 2.45
C THR A 14 -4.16 -6.50 2.98
N GLN A 15 -5.47 -6.74 2.92
CA GLN A 15 -6.47 -5.82 3.50
C GLN A 15 -6.35 -5.68 5.00
N LYS A 16 -6.14 -6.77 5.75
CA LYS A 16 -5.94 -6.71 7.22
C LYS A 16 -4.74 -5.85 7.58
N VAL A 17 -3.64 -6.00 6.84
CA VAL A 17 -2.42 -5.21 7.02
C VAL A 17 -2.67 -3.74 6.66
N LEU A 18 -3.28 -3.47 5.51
CA LEU A 18 -3.62 -2.11 5.06
C LEU A 18 -4.62 -1.41 6.00
N ALA A 19 -5.50 -2.16 6.68
CA ALA A 19 -6.43 -1.61 7.68
C ALA A 19 -5.74 -1.07 8.94
N THR A 20 -4.50 -1.47 9.22
CA THR A 20 -3.71 -0.92 10.34
C THR A 20 -3.05 0.43 10.00
N LEU A 21 -3.07 0.81 8.72
CA LEU A 21 -2.48 2.03 8.22
C LEU A 21 -3.49 3.18 8.22
N THR A 22 -2.99 4.41 8.22
CA THR A 22 -3.85 5.58 8.02
C THR A 22 -4.43 5.58 6.60
N PRO A 23 -5.60 6.20 6.35
CA PRO A 23 -6.19 6.27 5.00
C PRO A 23 -5.21 6.80 3.94
N ARG A 24 -4.35 7.76 4.32
CA ARG A 24 -3.33 8.33 3.45
C ARG A 24 -2.20 7.35 3.11
N GLU A 25 -1.71 6.60 4.10
CA GLU A 25 -0.72 5.54 3.90
C GLU A 25 -1.30 4.40 3.04
N LYS A 26 -2.55 4.00 3.30
CA LYS A 26 -3.27 2.99 2.52
C LYS A 26 -3.41 3.41 1.05
N GLN A 27 -3.84 4.65 0.79
CA GLN A 27 -3.99 5.14 -0.59
C GLN A 27 -2.65 5.24 -1.33
N ILE A 28 -1.59 5.72 -0.69
CA ILE A 28 -0.26 5.80 -1.31
C ILE A 28 0.26 4.39 -1.67
N LEU A 29 0.13 3.42 -0.76
CA LEU A 29 0.55 2.05 -1.04
C LEU A 29 -0.35 1.37 -2.09
N ALA A 30 -1.66 1.57 -2.03
CA ALA A 30 -2.60 1.04 -3.03
C ALA A 30 -2.28 1.57 -4.43
N MET A 31 -2.03 2.88 -4.56
CA MET A 31 -1.60 3.48 -5.83
C MET A 31 -0.22 3.01 -6.28
N ARG A 32 0.72 2.76 -5.35
CA ARG A 32 2.09 2.34 -5.71
C ARG A 32 2.16 0.89 -6.18
N PHE A 33 1.43 0.00 -5.52
CA PHE A 33 1.55 -1.45 -5.69
C PHE A 33 0.34 -2.07 -6.40
N GLY A 34 -0.67 -1.27 -6.78
CA GLY A 34 -1.88 -1.77 -7.43
C GLY A 34 -2.71 -2.75 -6.58
N ILE A 35 -2.38 -2.89 -5.29
CA ILE A 35 -3.04 -3.76 -4.32
C ILE A 35 -4.33 -3.09 -3.89
N GLN A 36 -5.38 -3.38 -4.65
CA GLN A 36 -6.77 -3.22 -4.26
C GLN A 36 -7.19 -1.77 -4.03
N GLY A 37 -7.51 -1.11 -5.15
CA GLY A 37 -8.42 0.03 -5.15
C GLY A 37 -9.78 -0.43 -5.64
N ASP A 38 -10.85 0.01 -4.99
CA ASP A 38 -12.26 -0.01 -5.46
C ASP A 38 -12.45 0.48 -6.92
N LYS A 39 -11.40 1.03 -7.55
CA LYS A 39 -11.40 1.60 -8.89
C LYS A 39 -10.08 1.39 -9.63
N GLY A 40 -9.63 0.15 -9.83
CA GLY A 40 -8.62 -0.18 -10.85
C GLY A 40 -7.41 0.78 -10.92
N GLU A 41 -6.89 1.21 -9.77
CA GLU A 41 -5.80 2.20 -9.73
C GLU A 41 -4.50 1.49 -10.15
N ILE A 42 -4.08 1.82 -11.37
CA ILE A 42 -2.86 1.37 -12.03
C ILE A 42 -1.66 1.70 -11.13
N GLU A 43 -0.63 0.84 -11.11
CA GLU A 43 0.64 1.12 -10.45
C GLU A 43 1.18 2.50 -10.88
N MET A 44 1.21 3.45 -9.94
CA MET A 44 1.64 4.82 -10.19
C MET A 44 3.06 5.03 -9.68
N GLN A 45 3.86 5.76 -10.46
CA GLN A 45 5.17 6.18 -10.01
C GLN A 45 5.05 7.18 -8.84
N MET A 46 6.05 7.18 -7.96
CA MET A 46 6.08 8.06 -6.78
C MET A 46 5.97 9.56 -7.14
N GLN A 47 6.42 9.96 -8.33
CA GLN A 47 6.23 11.33 -8.83
C GLN A 47 4.76 11.64 -9.13
N GLU A 48 4.03 10.69 -9.72
CA GLU A 48 2.62 10.83 -10.05
C GLU A 48 1.77 10.87 -8.77
N ILE A 49 2.08 9.98 -7.82
CA ILE A 49 1.48 9.98 -6.48
C ILE A 49 1.76 11.32 -5.79
N GLY A 50 3.01 11.81 -5.83
CA GLY A 50 3.37 13.12 -5.28
C GLY A 50 2.53 14.25 -5.85
N ARG A 51 2.37 14.30 -7.18
CA ARG A 51 1.51 15.28 -7.84
C ARG A 51 0.05 15.20 -7.36
N ARG A 52 -0.50 13.99 -7.23
CA ARG A 52 -1.90 13.77 -6.83
C ARG A 52 -2.17 14.12 -5.36
N PHE A 53 -1.17 13.98 -4.50
CA PHE A 53 -1.24 14.33 -3.08
C PHE A 53 -0.73 15.75 -2.77
N GLU A 54 -0.31 16.51 -3.78
CA GLU A 54 0.37 17.82 -3.61
C GLU A 54 1.60 17.72 -2.69
N GLU A 55 2.26 16.56 -2.72
CA GLU A 55 3.41 16.24 -1.89
C GLU A 55 4.67 16.04 -2.73
N THR A 56 5.82 16.31 -2.12
CA THR A 56 7.09 16.01 -2.78
C THR A 56 7.32 14.50 -2.88
N HIS A 57 8.09 14.08 -3.89
CA HIS A 57 8.54 12.69 -4.03
C HIS A 57 9.19 12.15 -2.74
N LYS A 58 9.99 12.99 -2.08
CA LYS A 58 10.61 12.66 -0.79
C LYS A 58 9.55 12.35 0.26
N ARG A 59 8.50 13.16 0.36
CA ARG A 59 7.43 12.97 1.34
C ARG A 59 6.62 11.70 1.09
N VAL A 60 6.30 11.40 -0.16
CA VAL A 60 5.65 10.13 -0.54
C VAL A 60 6.50 8.93 -0.10
N ARG A 61 7.82 8.99 -0.33
CA ARG A 61 8.75 7.96 0.13
C ARG A 61 8.81 7.84 1.65
N GLU A 62 8.82 8.94 2.40
CA GLU A 62 8.79 8.90 3.86
C GLU A 62 7.51 8.22 4.39
N ILE A 63 6.36 8.54 3.79
CA ILE A 63 5.07 7.95 4.17
C ILE A 63 5.07 6.44 3.87
N GLU A 64 5.57 6.05 2.71
CA GLU A 64 5.75 4.65 2.36
C GLU A 64 6.65 3.91 3.36
N GLU A 65 7.86 4.42 3.62
CA GLU A 65 8.76 3.74 4.55
C GLU A 65 8.17 3.65 5.95
N LYS A 66 7.38 4.65 6.36
CA LYS A 66 6.66 4.62 7.63
C LYS A 66 5.58 3.53 7.63
N ALA A 67 4.82 3.41 6.55
CA ALA A 67 3.81 2.37 6.39
C ALA A 67 4.46 0.97 6.39
N LEU A 68 5.49 0.74 5.57
CA LEU A 68 6.24 -0.52 5.54
C LEU A 68 6.85 -0.87 6.90
N ARG A 69 7.35 0.12 7.64
CA ARG A 69 7.83 -0.07 9.02
C ARG A 69 6.72 -0.53 9.97
N LYS A 70 5.50 0.02 9.85
CA LYS A 70 4.35 -0.44 10.64
C LYS A 70 3.98 -1.89 10.31
N ILE A 71 3.88 -2.22 9.02
CA ILE A 71 3.58 -3.57 8.55
C ILE A 71 4.58 -4.59 9.11
N ARG A 72 5.88 -4.28 9.04
CA ARG A 72 6.94 -5.18 9.52
C ARG A 72 6.97 -5.35 11.05
N ARG A 73 6.42 -4.38 11.79
CA ARG A 73 6.40 -4.37 13.25
C ARG A 73 5.17 -5.08 13.84
N THR A 74 4.11 -5.29 13.05
CA THR A 74 2.89 -6.01 13.43
C THR A 74 3.08 -7.54 13.46
N LYS A 75 4.26 -8.02 13.85
CA LYS A 75 4.52 -9.47 13.99
C LYS A 75 4.14 -9.97 15.39
#